data_AF-A0A0S0ZKB5-F1
#
_entry.id   AF-A0A0S0ZKB5-F1
#
_cell.length_a   1.000
_cell.length_b   1.000
_cell.length_c   1.000
_cell.angle_alpha   90.00
_cell.angle_beta   90.00
_cell.angle_gamma   90.00
#
_symmetry.space_group_name_H-M   'P 1'
#
loop_
_entity.id
_entity.type
_entity.pdbx_description
1 polymer ?
#
loop_
_entity_poly.entity_id
_entity_poly.type
_entity_poly.pdbx_seq_one_letter_code
_entity_poly.pdbx_strand_id
1 'polypeptide(L)'
;LFASSFRGAHSRLTRTITQQKIRALVSAHQDRGRQKRNFRRLWITRINAIIRERGVSYSRLIHDLYKRQLLLNRKILGQIAISNSNFLYMISKE
;
A
#
# COMPACT_ATOMS: atom_id res chain seq x y z
N LEU A 1 -18.48 -23.39 -4.87
CA LEU A 1 -19.31 -22.34 -4.23
C LEU A 1 -18.59 -20.98 -4.29
N PHE A 2 -18.56 -20.32 -5.46
CA PHE A 2 -17.97 -18.96 -5.61
C PHE A 2 -19.04 -17.86 -5.67
N ALA A 3 -20.30 -18.22 -5.92
CA ALA A 3 -21.42 -17.29 -6.09
C ALA A 3 -22.46 -17.34 -4.97
N SER A 4 -22.31 -18.24 -4.00
CA SER A 4 -23.26 -18.40 -2.88
C SER A 4 -23.25 -17.21 -1.93
N SER A 5 -22.15 -16.45 -1.86
CA SER A 5 -22.02 -15.23 -1.05
C SER A 5 -22.49 -13.96 -1.76
N PHE A 6 -22.89 -14.04 -3.03
CA PHE A 6 -23.43 -12.88 -3.74
C PHE A 6 -24.82 -12.51 -3.22
N ARG A 7 -25.16 -11.22 -3.22
CA ARG A 7 -26.43 -10.73 -2.68
C ARG A 7 -27.57 -10.88 -3.69
N GLY A 8 -28.75 -11.28 -3.20
CA GLY A 8 -30.00 -11.30 -3.96
C GLY A 8 -29.96 -12.17 -5.22
N ALA A 9 -30.39 -11.61 -6.35
CA ALA A 9 -30.46 -12.32 -7.63
C ALA A 9 -29.09 -12.85 -8.12
N HIS A 10 -27.98 -12.23 -7.71
CA HIS A 10 -26.63 -12.63 -8.10
C HIS A 10 -26.15 -13.94 -7.47
N SER A 11 -26.85 -14.50 -6.48
CA SER A 11 -26.60 -15.83 -5.92
C SER A 11 -27.66 -16.87 -6.28
N ARG A 12 -28.78 -16.45 -6.87
CA ARG A 12 -29.93 -17.33 -7.16
C ARG A 12 -30.15 -17.59 -8.66
N LEU A 13 -30.11 -16.55 -9.49
CA LEU A 13 -30.43 -16.68 -10.93
C LEU A 13 -29.18 -17.01 -11.74
N THR A 14 -29.20 -18.11 -12.49
CA THR A 14 -28.04 -18.65 -13.24
C THR A 14 -27.41 -17.62 -14.19
N ARG A 15 -28.23 -16.92 -14.99
CA ARG A 15 -27.77 -15.87 -15.91
C ARG A 15 -27.09 -14.71 -15.19
N THR A 16 -27.65 -14.30 -14.05
CA THR A 16 -27.16 -13.17 -13.26
C THR A 16 -25.88 -13.55 -12.49
N ILE A 17 -25.81 -14.81 -12.03
CA ILE A 17 -24.63 -15.42 -11.42
C ILE A 17 -23.45 -15.43 -12.40
N THR A 18 -23.66 -15.90 -13.64
CA THR A 18 -22.57 -16.00 -14.62
C THR A 18 -22.01 -14.63 -14.99
N GLN A 19 -22.87 -13.63 -15.20
CA GLN A 19 -22.43 -12.25 -15.43
C GLN A 19 -21.62 -11.70 -14.25
N GLN A 20 -22.08 -11.92 -13.02
CA GLN A 20 -21.38 -11.43 -11.83
C GLN A 20 -20.02 -12.11 -11.63
N LYS A 21 -19.93 -13.41 -11.91
CA LYS A 21 -18.66 -14.15 -11.87
C LYS A 21 -17.63 -13.54 -12.81
N ILE A 22 -18.01 -13.27 -14.07
CA ILE A 22 -17.10 -12.67 -15.05
C ILE A 22 -16.61 -11.30 -14.57
N ARG A 23 -17.51 -10.44 -14.07
CA ARG A 23 -17.15 -9.12 -13.52
C ARG A 23 -16.20 -9.21 -12.32
N ALA A 24 -16.46 -10.16 -11.41
CA ALA A 24 -15.62 -10.40 -10.26
C ALA A 24 -14.20 -10.85 -10.66
N LEU A 25 -14.09 -11.73 -11.66
CA LEU A 25 -12.79 -12.20 -12.17
C LEU A 25 -11.98 -11.07 -12.82
N VAL A 26 -12.63 -10.23 -13.63
CA VAL A 26 -11.98 -9.06 -14.25
C VAL A 26 -11.50 -8.08 -13.18
N SER A 27 -12.34 -7.78 -12.19
CA SER A 27 -12.00 -6.90 -11.07
C SER A 27 -10.83 -7.46 -10.26
N ALA A 28 -10.88 -8.76 -9.91
CA ALA A 28 -9.80 -9.43 -9.19
C ALA A 28 -8.46 -9.36 -9.93
N HIS A 29 -8.46 -9.51 -11.25
CA HIS A 29 -7.24 -9.38 -12.05
C HIS A 29 -6.69 -7.94 -12.01
N GLN A 30 -7.54 -6.93 -12.21
CA GLN A 30 -7.13 -5.51 -12.16
C GLN A 30 -6.65 -5.10 -10.76
N ASP A 31 -7.32 -5.57 -9.72
CA ASP A 31 -7.07 -5.17 -8.34
C ASP A 31 -5.74 -5.73 -7.81
N ARG A 32 -5.23 -6.87 -8.31
CA ARG A 32 -3.87 -7.33 -7.99
C ARG A 32 -2.80 -6.27 -8.32
N GLY A 33 -2.97 -5.58 -9.45
CA GLY A 33 -2.08 -4.48 -9.85
C GLY A 33 -2.29 -3.23 -9.00
N ARG A 34 -3.54 -2.88 -8.70
CA ARG A 34 -3.89 -1.74 -7.85
C ARG A 34 -3.42 -1.91 -6.41
N GLN A 35 -3.48 -3.12 -5.86
CA GLN A 35 -3.07 -3.44 -4.50
C GLN A 35 -1.59 -3.11 -4.27
N LYS A 36 -0.72 -3.40 -5.25
CA LYS A 36 0.70 -3.01 -5.21
C LYS A 36 0.89 -1.50 -5.08
N ARG A 37 0.10 -0.71 -5.82
CA ARG A 37 0.11 0.76 -5.75
C ARG A 37 -0.46 1.28 -4.42
N ASN A 38 -1.54 0.67 -3.94
CA ASN A 38 -2.17 1.03 -2.67
C ASN A 38 -1.23 0.79 -1.48
N PHE A 39 -0.52 -0.33 -1.45
CA PHE A 39 0.51 -0.58 -0.42
C PHE A 39 1.65 0.42 -0.49
N ARG A 40 2.15 0.74 -1.69
CA ARG A 40 3.18 1.76 -1.84
C ARG A 40 2.71 3.12 -1.32
N ARG A 41 1.47 3.52 -1.63
CA ARG A 41 0.87 4.76 -1.11
C ARG A 41 0.80 4.73 0.41
N LEU A 42 0.33 3.63 1.00
CA LEU A 42 0.24 3.46 2.45
C LEU A 42 1.61 3.61 3.13
N TRP A 43 2.67 3.00 2.59
CA TRP A 43 4.01 3.13 3.16
C TRP A 43 4.54 4.55 3.09
N ILE A 44 4.31 5.26 1.98
CA ILE A 44 4.68 6.68 1.86
C ILE A 44 3.92 7.52 2.88
N THR A 45 2.61 7.31 3.03
CA THR A 45 1.80 8.04 4.02
C THR A 45 2.29 7.81 5.45
N ARG A 46 2.64 6.57 5.81
CA ARG A 46 3.19 6.23 7.12
C ARG A 46 4.52 6.93 7.39
N ILE A 47 5.44 6.89 6.42
CA ILE A 47 6.73 7.59 6.54
C ILE A 47 6.49 9.10 6.66
N ASN A 48 5.61 9.66 5.82
CA ASN A 48 5.32 11.09 5.79
C ASN A 48 4.72 11.62 7.10
N ALA A 49 3.90 10.81 7.78
CA ALA A 49 3.33 11.19 9.07
C ALA A 49 4.43 11.45 10.11
N ILE A 50 5.43 10.56 10.21
CA ILE A 50 6.49 10.64 11.23
C ILE A 50 7.51 11.73 10.93
N ILE A 51 7.92 11.87 9.67
CA ILE A 51 8.92 12.88 9.30
C ILE A 51 8.35 14.31 9.40
N ARG A 52 7.03 14.47 9.22
CA ARG A 52 6.36 15.76 9.36
C ARG A 52 6.42 16.29 10.78
N GLU A 53 6.31 15.43 11.80
CA GLU A 53 6.49 15.82 13.20
C GLU A 53 7.87 16.43 13.47
N ARG A 54 8.87 16.07 12.65
CA ARG A 54 10.26 16.54 12.77
C ARG A 54 10.63 17.61 11.74
N GLY A 55 9.67 18.12 10.96
CA GLY A 55 9.89 19.18 9.97
C GLY A 55 10.65 18.75 8.70
N VAL A 56 10.82 17.44 8.45
CA VAL A 56 11.50 16.93 7.26
C VAL A 56 10.46 16.51 6.20
N SER A 57 10.71 16.84 4.94
CA SER A 57 9.85 16.40 3.82
C SER A 57 10.25 15.02 3.30
N TYR A 58 9.27 14.26 2.78
CA TYR A 58 9.51 12.92 2.24
C TYR A 58 10.58 12.91 1.13
N SER A 59 10.51 13.89 0.23
CA SER A 59 11.45 14.00 -0.89
C SER A 59 12.89 14.19 -0.40
N ARG A 60 13.09 15.01 0.64
CA ARG A 60 14.41 15.24 1.25
C ARG A 60 14.94 13.97 1.91
N LEU A 61 14.12 13.27 2.70
CA LEU A 61 14.50 12.00 3.31
C LEU A 61 14.94 10.96 2.26
N ILE A 62 14.18 10.81 1.17
CA ILE A 62 14.51 9.84 0.11
C ILE A 62 15.79 10.26 -0.64
N HIS A 63 15.98 11.55 -0.88
CA HIS A 63 17.20 12.07 -1.46
C HIS A 63 18.41 11.77 -0.59
N ASP A 64 18.31 12.01 0.73
CA ASP A 64 19.42 11.79 1.66
C ASP A 64 19.75 10.31 1.81
N LEU A 65 18.74 9.43 1.82
CA LEU A 65 18.93 7.98 1.76
C LEU A 65 19.67 7.54 0.49
N TYR A 66 19.33 8.12 -0.65
CA TYR A 66 20.00 7.81 -1.92
C TYR A 66 21.45 8.31 -1.93
N LYS A 67 21.71 9.53 -1.44
CA LYS A 67 23.05 10.10 -1.31
C LYS A 67 23.96 9.25 -0.42
N ARG A 68 23.38 8.65 0.63
CA ARG A 68 24.05 7.73 1.56
C ARG A 68 24.15 6.29 1.04
N GLN A 69 23.70 6.02 -0.19
CA GLN A 69 23.65 4.68 -0.79
C GLN A 69 22.84 3.64 0.01
N LEU A 70 21.92 4.10 0.87
CA LEU A 70 21.02 3.24 1.64
C LEU A 70 19.81 2.87 0.77
N LEU A 71 19.94 1.77 0.01
CA LEU A 71 18.91 1.26 -0.91
C LEU A 71 17.78 0.50 -0.18
N LEU A 72 17.14 1.16 0.80
CA LEU A 72 16.04 0.56 1.56
C LEU A 72 14.70 0.63 0.81
N ASN A 73 13.97 -0.48 0.84
CA ASN A 73 12.62 -0.53 0.31
C ASN A 73 11.65 0.27 1.22
N ARG A 74 10.72 1.00 0.59
CA ARG A 74 9.65 1.76 1.27
C ARG A 74 8.79 0.88 2.18
N LYS A 75 8.64 -0.42 1.87
CA LYS A 75 7.98 -1.38 2.76
C LYS A 75 8.65 -1.43 4.13
N ILE A 76 9.97 -1.62 4.13
CA ILE A 76 10.79 -1.76 5.33
C ILE A 76 10.82 -0.41 6.07
N LEU A 77 11.06 0.70 5.34
CA LEU A 77 11.02 2.04 5.93
C LEU A 77 9.67 2.36 6.60
N GLY A 78 8.55 1.98 5.99
CA GLY A 78 7.22 2.18 6.57
C GLY A 78 6.94 1.28 7.78
N GLN A 79 7.62 0.14 7.91
CA GLN A 79 7.54 -0.72 9.09
C GLN A 79 8.42 -0.17 10.22
N ILE A 80 9.65 0.24 9.88
CA ILE A 80 10.57 0.89 10.83
C ILE A 80 9.96 2.17 11.40
N ALA A 81 9.30 2.96 10.55
CA ALA A 81 8.52 4.12 10.96
C ALA A 81 7.58 3.78 12.12
N ILE A 82 6.79 2.71 12.00
CA ILE A 82 5.84 2.30 13.05
C ILE A 82 6.55 1.75 14.29
N SER A 83 7.61 0.95 14.12
CA SER A 83 8.27 0.29 15.24
C SER A 83 9.18 1.20 16.05
N ASN A 84 9.84 2.17 15.40
CA ASN A 84 10.78 3.08 16.05
C ASN A 84 10.81 4.44 15.33
N SER A 85 10.06 5.40 15.88
CA SER A 85 9.94 6.76 15.35
C SER A 85 11.26 7.55 15.36
N ASN A 86 12.24 7.16 16.19
CA ASN A 86 13.53 7.86 16.31
C ASN A 86 14.54 7.46 15.23
N PHE A 87 14.44 6.25 14.68
CA PHE A 87 15.44 5.73 13.73
C PHE A 87 15.55 6.57 12.45
N LEU A 88 14.41 6.98 11.88
CA LEU A 88 14.39 7.80 10.65
C LEU A 88 15.06 9.16 10.82
N TYR A 89 15.07 9.69 12.05
CA TYR A 89 15.72 10.95 12.36
C TYR A 89 17.24 10.82 12.42
N MET A 90 17.77 9.74 12.99
CA MET A 90 19.22 9.48 13.04
C MET A 90 19.81 9.50 11.62
N ILE A 91 19.14 8.85 10.68
CA ILE A 91 19.57 8.79 9.27
C ILE A 91 19.59 10.18 8.61
N SER A 92 18.70 11.08 9.03
CA SER A 92 18.63 12.44 8.49
C SER A 92 19.65 13.40 9.13
N LYS A 93 20.19 13.09 10.31
CA LYS A 93 20.99 13.98 11.15
C LYS A 93 22.49 13.69 11.12
N GLU A 94 22.88 12.42 10.93
CA GLU A 94 24.19 12.11 10.37
C GLU A 94 24.30 12.69 8.95
#